data_AF-C3YES1-F1
#
_entry.id   AF-C3YES1-F1
#
_cell.length_a   1.000
_cell.length_b   1.000
_cell.length_c   1.000
_cell.angle_alpha   90.00
_cell.angle_beta   90.00
_cell.angle_gamma   90.00
#
_symmetry.space_group_name_H-M   'P 1'
#
loop_
_entity.id
_entity.type
_entity.pdbx_description
1 polymer ?
#
loop_
_entity_poly.entity_id
_entity_poly.type
_entity_poly.pdbx_seq_one_letter_code
_entity_poly.pdbx_strand_id
1 'polypeptide(L)'
;AKQPWSNDRCASCAQDTLSLVMRCCDFENESEMLCGDDTDKVGIFGSILSLLKPNLGRDTWKKNLSTRHVFHWCVLRVARPYLSDYVTSVLPSVLLFLDDHQLENRLLGVDCLQHVLKNTPAAELRWYNRAAVIYDALQATLYSQEPRLIEKAVPCLLDVCAILEKVQNEEGVPRKASQSDALLRHILSNMQHEGKIAMRRAYCRHLHLIIQHMGIRCVRHLNRLLHVIYEYLEVCDGPVESARKDVLTATKTMIIHAWPRMPHHAQPLAKALLKLVIDMSMDESRTPETVRGEICVSATECLVLLNRCCGGGLADDMRGIGEELGIDAVKKCVRTVLEDTENP
;
A
#
# COMPACT_ATOMS: atom_id res chain seq x y z
N ALA A 1 1.16 24.83 -5.84
CA ALA A 1 1.58 26.22 -6.10
C ALA A 1 2.32 26.75 -4.87
N LYS A 2 3.51 27.35 -5.02
CA LYS A 2 4.22 28.02 -3.91
C LYS A 2 3.34 29.16 -3.42
N GLN A 3 2.81 29.06 -2.20
CA GLN A 3 2.01 30.12 -1.63
C GLN A 3 2.94 31.27 -1.20
N PRO A 4 2.63 32.54 -1.55
CA PRO A 4 3.56 33.65 -1.39
C PRO A 4 3.95 33.96 0.06
N TRP A 5 3.20 33.46 1.05
CA TRP A 5 3.46 33.62 2.48
C TRP A 5 4.28 32.50 3.12
N SER A 6 4.66 31.46 2.36
CA SER A 6 5.48 30.35 2.84
C SER A 6 6.68 30.17 1.92
N ASN A 7 7.77 30.86 2.24
CA ASN A 7 9.06 30.72 1.57
C ASN A 7 10.09 30.05 2.49
N ASP A 8 11.24 29.65 1.95
CA ASP A 8 12.27 28.92 2.70
C ASP A 8 12.76 29.71 3.92
N ARG A 9 12.77 31.05 3.83
CA ARG A 9 13.14 31.93 4.95
C ARG A 9 12.11 31.90 6.07
N CYS A 10 10.82 31.93 5.76
CA CYS A 10 9.75 31.77 6.74
C CYS A 10 9.81 30.41 7.43
N ALA A 11 10.13 29.34 6.67
CA ALA A 11 10.32 28.01 7.24
C ALA A 11 11.51 27.96 8.20
N SER A 12 12.66 28.54 7.81
CA SER A 12 13.82 28.65 8.70
C SER A 12 13.49 29.44 9.97
N CYS A 13 12.87 30.62 9.85
CA CYS A 13 12.49 31.42 11.02
C CYS A 13 11.50 30.68 11.93
N ALA A 14 10.55 29.91 11.38
CA ALA A 14 9.63 29.11 12.18
C ALA A 14 10.37 27.99 12.94
N GLN A 15 11.34 27.32 12.29
CA GLN A 15 12.17 26.30 12.94
C GLN A 15 13.05 26.90 14.04
N ASP A 16 13.65 28.06 13.78
CA ASP A 16 14.45 28.78 14.77
C ASP A 16 13.59 29.18 15.97
N THR A 17 12.40 29.72 15.73
CA THR A 17 11.45 30.09 16.79
C THR A 17 11.03 28.88 17.61
N LEU A 18 10.71 27.76 16.95
CA LEU A 18 10.36 26.51 17.64
C LEU A 18 11.53 26.00 18.49
N SER A 19 12.76 26.04 17.96
CA SER A 19 13.96 25.63 18.68
C SER A 19 14.24 26.52 19.90
N LEU A 20 13.97 27.82 19.81
CA LEU A 20 14.10 28.76 20.92
C LEU A 20 13.03 28.48 21.98
N VAL A 21 11.78 28.27 21.59
CA VAL A 21 10.70 27.92 22.53
C VAL A 21 11.02 26.62 23.26
N MET A 22 11.48 25.59 22.54
CA MET A 22 11.87 24.32 23.15
C MET A 22 13.02 24.50 24.16
N ARG A 23 14.04 25.30 23.82
CA ARG A 23 15.14 25.62 24.74
C ARG A 23 14.70 26.44 25.96
N CYS A 24 13.77 27.37 25.79
CA CYS A 24 13.26 28.19 26.90
C CYS A 24 12.37 27.41 27.86
N CYS A 25 11.72 26.34 27.38
CA CYS A 25 10.84 25.49 28.16
C CYS A 25 11.47 24.14 28.54
N ASP A 26 12.79 23.99 28.34
CA ASP A 26 13.56 22.78 28.63
C ASP A 26 12.97 21.49 28.01
N PHE A 27 12.53 21.54 26.75
CA PHE A 27 12.14 20.38 25.96
C PHE A 27 13.26 19.96 24.99
N GLU A 28 13.58 18.67 24.93
CA GLU A 28 14.63 18.13 24.05
C GLU A 28 14.15 17.98 22.61
N ASN A 29 12.88 17.58 22.43
CA ASN A 29 12.32 17.30 21.11
C ASN A 29 10.83 17.70 21.00
N GLU A 30 10.36 17.81 19.76
CA GLU A 30 8.99 18.23 19.44
C GLU A 30 7.92 17.27 20.02
N SER A 31 8.27 15.99 20.17
CA SER A 31 7.36 14.99 20.77
C SER A 31 7.23 15.18 22.28
N GLU A 32 8.34 15.45 22.99
CA GLU A 32 8.33 15.77 24.43
C GLU A 32 7.55 17.05 24.71
N MET A 33 7.71 18.09 23.89
CA MET A 33 6.90 19.31 24.01
C MET A 33 5.39 19.01 23.95
N LEU A 34 4.97 18.15 23.02
CA LEU A 34 3.55 17.85 22.79
C LEU A 34 2.99 16.86 23.81
N CYS A 35 3.75 15.82 24.15
CA CYS A 35 3.30 14.70 24.99
C CYS A 35 3.60 14.92 26.48
N GLY A 36 4.63 15.69 26.81
CA GLY A 36 5.22 15.74 28.13
C GLY A 36 6.35 14.73 28.28
N ASP A 37 6.84 14.60 29.51
CA ASP A 37 7.81 13.58 29.91
C ASP A 37 7.28 12.71 31.06
N ASP A 38 8.01 11.64 31.38
CA ASP A 38 7.69 10.75 32.50
C ASP A 38 8.04 11.37 33.88
N THR A 39 8.53 12.62 33.90
CA THR A 39 9.01 13.35 35.07
C THR A 39 8.11 14.54 35.46
N ASP A 40 6.79 14.39 35.24
CA ASP A 40 5.72 15.36 35.55
C ASP A 40 5.61 16.59 34.62
N LYS A 41 6.37 16.72 33.52
CA LYS A 41 6.08 17.79 32.54
C LYS A 41 4.81 17.44 31.77
N VAL A 42 3.78 18.27 31.92
CA VAL A 42 2.52 18.13 31.16
C VAL A 42 2.72 18.64 29.73
N GLY A 43 2.48 17.78 28.74
CA GLY A 43 2.53 18.14 27.33
C GLY A 43 1.47 19.17 26.92
N ILE A 44 1.78 20.01 25.93
CA ILE A 44 0.90 21.09 25.50
C ILE A 44 -0.13 20.68 24.43
N PHE A 45 -0.13 19.42 23.97
CA PHE A 45 -0.97 18.99 22.85
C PHE A 45 -2.48 19.18 23.12
N GLY A 46 -2.96 18.87 24.32
CA GLY A 46 -4.35 19.10 24.70
C GLY A 46 -4.76 20.58 24.62
N SER A 47 -3.87 21.49 25.04
CA SER A 47 -4.08 22.94 24.92
C SER A 47 -4.05 23.41 23.47
N ILE A 48 -3.18 22.85 22.62
CA ILE A 48 -3.19 23.15 21.19
C ILE A 48 -4.50 22.69 20.56
N LEU A 49 -4.96 21.46 20.85
CA LEU A 49 -6.22 20.94 20.33
C LEU A 49 -7.41 21.80 20.76
N SER A 50 -7.44 22.28 22.01
CA SER A 50 -8.54 23.14 22.49
C SER A 50 -8.57 24.50 21.77
N LEU A 51 -7.40 25.07 21.47
CA LEU A 51 -7.26 26.30 20.67
C LEU A 51 -7.67 26.10 19.20
N LEU A 52 -7.36 24.92 18.63
CA LEU A 52 -7.70 24.62 17.23
C LEU A 52 -9.17 24.22 17.05
N LYS A 53 -9.79 23.59 18.06
CA LYS A 53 -11.18 23.08 18.03
C LYS A 53 -12.22 24.02 17.42
N PRO A 54 -12.32 25.32 17.78
CA PRO A 54 -13.32 26.22 17.17
C PRO A 54 -13.11 26.41 15.66
N ASN A 55 -11.87 26.27 15.19
CA ASN A 55 -11.50 26.39 13.80
C ASN A 55 -11.48 25.03 13.07
N LEU A 56 -11.84 23.91 13.71
CA LEU A 56 -11.87 22.58 13.11
C LEU A 56 -13.30 22.02 12.96
N GLY A 57 -14.32 22.88 13.15
CA GLY A 57 -15.71 22.52 12.92
C GLY A 57 -16.06 22.48 11.44
N ARG A 58 -17.15 21.78 11.09
CA ARG A 58 -17.64 21.57 9.71
C ARG A 58 -17.65 22.83 8.84
N ASP A 59 -18.06 23.97 9.41
CA ASP A 59 -18.22 25.23 8.69
C ASP A 59 -17.01 26.17 8.84
N THR A 60 -16.05 25.85 9.71
CA THR A 60 -14.95 26.75 10.07
C THR A 60 -13.59 26.28 9.56
N TRP A 61 -13.39 24.98 9.38
CA TRP A 61 -12.09 24.40 9.04
C TRP A 61 -11.51 24.82 7.69
N LYS A 62 -12.36 25.23 6.74
CA LYS A 62 -11.92 25.77 5.45
C LYS A 62 -11.60 27.27 5.48
N LYS A 63 -11.99 27.99 6.53
CA LYS A 63 -11.79 29.45 6.64
C LYS A 63 -10.32 29.79 6.90
N ASN A 64 -9.59 28.90 7.56
CA ASN A 64 -8.16 29.06 7.80
C ASN A 64 -7.41 27.84 7.27
N LEU A 65 -6.76 28.00 6.12
CA LEU A 65 -6.01 26.94 5.44
C LEU A 65 -4.82 26.43 6.27
N SER A 66 -4.30 27.23 7.21
CA SER A 66 -3.16 26.84 8.04
C SER A 66 -3.55 25.88 9.16
N THR A 67 -4.78 25.99 9.68
CA THR A 67 -5.27 25.20 10.83
C THR A 67 -5.18 23.70 10.59
N ARG A 68 -5.55 23.21 9.40
CA ARG A 68 -5.42 21.79 9.03
C ARG A 68 -3.96 21.29 9.03
N HIS A 69 -3.02 22.14 8.62
CA HIS A 69 -1.60 21.77 8.55
C HIS A 69 -0.96 21.77 9.94
N VAL A 70 -1.32 22.74 10.80
CA VAL A 70 -0.91 22.75 12.21
C VAL A 70 -1.48 21.51 12.93
N PHE A 71 -2.77 21.23 12.76
CA PHE A 71 -3.40 20.04 13.33
C PHE A 71 -2.70 18.75 12.88
N HIS A 72 -2.51 18.58 11.56
CA HIS A 72 -1.82 17.44 10.99
C HIS A 72 -0.40 17.27 11.55
N TRP A 73 0.38 18.37 11.60
CA TRP A 73 1.73 18.35 12.16
C TRP A 73 1.75 17.91 13.62
N CYS A 74 0.86 18.45 14.46
CA CYS A 74 0.79 18.06 15.87
C CYS A 74 0.40 16.57 16.02
N VAL A 75 -0.62 16.10 15.31
CA VAL A 75 -1.10 14.70 15.41
C VAL A 75 0.02 13.72 15.06
N LEU A 76 0.78 13.96 13.99
CA LEU A 76 1.84 13.05 13.56
C LEU A 76 3.05 12.98 14.52
N ARG A 77 3.15 13.89 15.49
CA ARG A 77 4.23 13.89 16.49
C ARG A 77 3.82 13.34 17.85
N VAL A 78 2.53 13.12 18.06
CA VAL A 78 2.01 12.48 19.28
C VAL A 78 1.91 10.99 19.03
N ALA A 79 2.85 10.22 19.60
CA ALA A 79 2.91 8.77 19.48
C ALA A 79 2.31 8.07 20.71
N ARG A 80 2.36 6.74 20.71
CA ARG A 80 2.02 5.91 21.89
C ARG A 80 2.92 6.27 23.09
N PRO A 81 2.40 6.26 24.34
CA PRO A 81 1.02 5.94 24.74
C PRO A 81 0.03 7.12 24.65
N TYR A 82 0.50 8.35 24.50
CA TYR A 82 -0.29 9.57 24.70
C TYR A 82 -1.42 9.78 23.69
N LEU A 83 -1.31 9.27 22.45
CA LEU A 83 -2.32 9.52 21.41
C LEU A 83 -3.71 8.98 21.78
N SER A 84 -3.79 7.88 22.55
CA SER A 84 -5.06 7.26 22.98
C SER A 84 -6.04 8.26 23.59
N ASP A 85 -5.54 9.10 24.49
CA ASP A 85 -6.35 10.06 25.24
C ASP A 85 -7.01 11.10 24.34
N TYR A 86 -6.42 11.34 23.17
CA TYR A 86 -6.85 12.35 22.21
C TYR A 86 -7.58 11.77 20.99
N VAL A 87 -7.71 10.45 20.84
CA VAL A 87 -8.37 9.87 19.65
C VAL A 87 -9.80 10.38 19.50
N THR A 88 -10.56 10.52 20.60
CA THR A 88 -11.93 11.04 20.59
C THR A 88 -12.02 12.47 20.04
N SER A 89 -11.01 13.31 20.30
CA SER A 89 -10.99 14.71 19.85
C SER A 89 -10.38 14.87 18.45
N VAL A 90 -9.42 14.02 18.10
CA VAL A 90 -8.72 14.03 16.80
C VAL A 90 -9.61 13.45 15.69
N LEU A 91 -10.25 12.30 15.93
CA LEU A 91 -10.93 11.54 14.88
C LEU A 91 -12.00 12.33 14.11
N PRO A 92 -12.88 13.14 14.74
CA PRO A 92 -13.87 13.93 14.00
C PRO A 92 -13.26 14.88 12.97
N SER A 93 -12.15 15.56 13.32
CA SER A 93 -11.47 16.50 12.41
C SER A 93 -10.80 15.77 11.26
N VAL A 94 -10.20 14.61 11.54
CA VAL A 94 -9.56 13.76 10.53
C VAL A 94 -10.58 13.24 9.51
N LEU A 95 -11.75 12.79 9.98
CA LEU A 95 -12.84 12.33 9.12
C LEU A 95 -13.37 13.47 8.24
N LEU A 96 -13.52 14.68 8.79
CA LEU A 96 -13.91 15.86 8.01
C LEU A 96 -12.92 16.18 6.86
N PHE A 97 -11.62 15.96 7.07
CA PHE A 97 -10.63 16.16 6.01
C PHE A 97 -10.72 15.08 4.92
N LEU A 98 -11.03 13.85 5.32
CA LEU A 98 -11.17 12.72 4.40
C LEU A 98 -12.40 12.84 3.48
N ASP A 99 -13.47 13.42 4.00
CA ASP A 99 -14.74 13.68 3.28
C ASP A 99 -14.65 14.86 2.31
N ASP A 100 -13.57 15.64 2.34
CA ASP A 100 -13.45 16.81 1.48
C ASP A 100 -13.22 16.46 0.01
N HIS A 101 -13.72 17.32 -0.88
CA HIS A 101 -13.48 17.21 -2.32
C HIS A 101 -12.03 17.46 -2.75
N GLN A 102 -11.22 18.23 -2.00
CA GLN A 102 -9.84 18.52 -2.39
C GLN A 102 -8.92 17.37 -1.99
N LEU A 103 -8.18 16.84 -2.97
CA LEU A 103 -7.23 15.74 -2.79
C LEU A 103 -6.26 15.96 -1.61
N GLU A 104 -5.66 17.15 -1.51
CA GLU A 104 -4.66 17.43 -0.48
C GLU A 104 -5.23 17.29 0.95
N ASN A 105 -6.49 17.64 1.18
CA ASN A 105 -7.14 17.43 2.48
C ASN A 105 -7.33 15.95 2.78
N ARG A 106 -7.78 15.20 1.78
CA ARG A 106 -7.99 13.75 1.91
C ARG A 106 -6.68 13.04 2.22
N LEU A 107 -5.58 13.46 1.60
CA LEU A 107 -4.24 12.92 1.87
C LEU A 107 -3.80 13.17 3.31
N LEU A 108 -4.07 14.36 3.88
CA LEU A 108 -3.80 14.64 5.30
C LEU A 108 -4.68 13.77 6.21
N GLY A 109 -5.95 13.58 5.84
CA GLY A 109 -6.87 12.69 6.54
C GLY A 109 -6.33 11.26 6.61
N VAL A 110 -5.88 10.69 5.49
CA VAL A 110 -5.31 9.33 5.44
C VAL A 110 -4.03 9.24 6.28
N ASP A 111 -3.14 10.24 6.26
CA ASP A 111 -1.94 10.27 7.11
C ASP A 111 -2.31 10.17 8.59
N CYS A 112 -3.22 11.04 9.04
CA CYS A 112 -3.65 11.06 10.43
C CYS A 112 -4.31 9.74 10.82
N LEU A 113 -5.16 9.15 9.97
CA LEU A 113 -5.76 7.84 10.23
C LEU A 113 -4.71 6.74 10.36
N GLN A 114 -3.74 6.70 9.45
CA GLN A 114 -2.68 5.70 9.51
C GLN A 114 -1.85 5.86 10.80
N HIS A 115 -1.57 7.08 11.20
CA HIS A 115 -0.87 7.36 12.45
C HIS A 115 -1.67 6.93 13.68
N VAL A 116 -2.99 7.19 13.71
CA VAL A 116 -3.90 6.72 14.77
C VAL A 116 -3.91 5.20 14.84
N LEU A 117 -4.03 4.50 13.70
CA LEU A 117 -4.03 3.04 13.67
C LEU A 117 -2.73 2.43 14.22
N LYS A 118 -1.58 3.07 13.99
CA LYS A 118 -0.26 2.60 14.44
C LYS A 118 0.06 2.95 15.90
N ASN A 119 -0.53 4.01 16.44
CA ASN A 119 -0.20 4.55 17.76
C ASN A 119 -1.31 4.41 18.82
N THR A 120 -2.45 3.81 18.47
CA THR A 120 -3.51 3.48 19.41
C THR A 120 -3.64 1.96 19.56
N PRO A 121 -3.81 1.42 20.79
CA PRO A 121 -3.99 -0.02 20.98
C PRO A 121 -5.19 -0.57 20.19
N ALA A 122 -4.99 -1.67 19.46
CA ALA A 122 -6.03 -2.30 18.65
C ALA A 122 -7.27 -2.70 19.47
N ALA A 123 -7.09 -3.07 20.75
CA ALA A 123 -8.21 -3.37 21.65
C ALA A 123 -9.11 -2.14 21.89
N GLU A 124 -8.51 -0.97 22.12
CA GLU A 124 -9.24 0.28 22.32
C GLU A 124 -10.03 0.67 21.07
N LEU A 125 -9.39 0.59 19.89
CA LEU A 125 -10.04 0.90 18.62
C LEU A 125 -11.24 -0.02 18.33
N ARG A 126 -11.20 -1.27 18.81
CA ARG A 126 -12.34 -2.21 18.73
C ARG A 126 -13.43 -1.89 19.75
N TRP A 127 -13.06 -1.67 21.01
CA TRP A 127 -14.03 -1.45 22.10
C TRP A 127 -14.93 -0.24 21.86
N TYR A 128 -14.37 0.85 21.35
CA TYR A 128 -15.13 2.05 21.00
C TYR A 128 -15.65 2.06 19.56
N ASN A 129 -15.59 0.93 18.86
CA ASN A 129 -16.00 0.76 17.46
C ASN A 129 -15.34 1.75 16.47
N ARG A 130 -14.22 2.35 16.85
CA ARG A 130 -13.50 3.34 16.03
C ARG A 130 -12.87 2.70 14.80
N ALA A 131 -12.39 1.47 14.92
CA ALA A 131 -11.83 0.73 13.78
C ALA A 131 -12.85 0.56 12.64
N ALA A 132 -14.13 0.28 12.96
CA ALA A 132 -15.17 0.13 11.94
C ALA A 132 -15.46 1.47 11.25
N VAL A 133 -15.58 2.56 12.02
CA VAL A 133 -15.77 3.91 11.48
C VAL A 133 -14.61 4.32 10.57
N ILE A 134 -13.37 4.04 10.97
CA ILE A 134 -12.18 4.32 10.16
C ILE A 134 -12.21 3.50 8.87
N TYR A 135 -12.57 2.22 8.95
CA TYR A 135 -12.68 1.36 7.77
C TYR A 135 -13.74 1.88 6.79
N ASP A 136 -14.94 2.21 7.26
CA ASP A 136 -16.03 2.71 6.39
C ASP A 136 -15.63 4.02 5.69
N ALA A 137 -15.01 4.94 6.43
CA ALA A 137 -14.53 6.21 5.89
C ALA A 137 -13.43 6.02 4.84
N LEU A 138 -12.46 5.14 5.11
CA LEU A 138 -11.40 4.81 4.15
C LEU A 138 -11.95 4.05 2.93
N GLN A 139 -12.94 3.18 3.10
CA GLN A 139 -13.54 2.43 2.00
C GLN A 139 -14.19 3.37 0.99
N ALA A 140 -14.83 4.45 1.44
CA ALA A 140 -15.38 5.49 0.58
C ALA A 140 -14.31 6.16 -0.32
N THR A 141 -13.04 6.21 0.13
CA THR A 141 -11.95 6.78 -0.68
C THR A 141 -11.61 5.95 -1.92
N LEU A 142 -11.91 4.65 -1.91
CA LEU A 142 -11.59 3.73 -3.01
C LEU A 142 -12.42 3.99 -4.28
N TYR A 143 -13.48 4.79 -4.20
CA TYR A 143 -14.27 5.22 -5.36
C TYR A 143 -13.65 6.44 -6.06
N SER A 144 -12.59 7.01 -5.51
CA SER A 144 -11.88 8.15 -6.10
C SER A 144 -11.08 7.74 -7.33
N GLN A 145 -11.03 8.62 -8.33
CA GLN A 145 -10.21 8.48 -9.53
C GLN A 145 -8.83 9.17 -9.37
N GLU A 146 -8.32 9.19 -8.14
CA GLU A 146 -7.11 9.91 -7.76
C GLU A 146 -6.00 8.90 -7.37
N PRO A 147 -4.98 8.69 -8.22
CA PRO A 147 -3.95 7.66 -8.00
C PRO A 147 -3.25 7.79 -6.64
N ARG A 148 -2.81 9.01 -6.30
CA ARG A 148 -2.10 9.32 -5.04
C ARG A 148 -2.93 8.98 -3.81
N LEU A 149 -4.26 9.10 -3.90
CA LEU A 149 -5.13 8.77 -2.79
C LEU A 149 -5.27 7.26 -2.62
N ILE A 150 -5.43 6.52 -3.71
CA ILE A 150 -5.52 5.05 -3.69
C ILE A 150 -4.24 4.46 -3.12
N GLU A 151 -3.07 4.90 -3.63
CA GLU A 151 -1.76 4.45 -3.15
C GLU A 151 -1.63 4.61 -1.63
N LYS A 152 -2.14 5.72 -1.09
CA LYS A 152 -2.04 6.02 0.34
C LYS A 152 -3.11 5.31 1.19
N ALA A 153 -4.33 5.19 0.66
CA ALA A 153 -5.46 4.63 1.37
C ALA A 153 -5.37 3.10 1.50
N VAL A 154 -4.84 2.39 0.50
CA VAL A 154 -4.79 0.93 0.50
C VAL A 154 -3.97 0.35 1.67
N PRO A 155 -2.75 0.82 1.97
CA PRO A 155 -2.02 0.38 3.16
C PRO A 155 -2.77 0.68 4.47
N CYS A 156 -3.39 1.86 4.57
CA CYS A 156 -4.17 2.25 5.74
C CYS A 156 -5.42 1.35 5.92
N LEU A 157 -6.06 0.96 4.83
CA LEU A 157 -7.15 -0.02 4.82
C LEU A 157 -6.69 -1.40 5.27
N LEU A 158 -5.49 -1.84 4.87
CA LEU A 158 -4.91 -3.09 5.36
C LEU A 158 -4.63 -3.05 6.86
N ASP A 159 -4.07 -1.94 7.36
CA ASP A 159 -3.80 -1.73 8.78
C ASP A 159 -5.10 -1.87 9.61
N VAL A 160 -6.20 -1.25 9.18
CA VAL A 160 -7.49 -1.37 9.89
C VAL A 160 -8.16 -2.74 9.69
N CYS A 161 -8.01 -3.37 8.52
CA CYS A 161 -8.47 -4.75 8.30
C CYS A 161 -7.80 -5.72 9.28
N ALA A 162 -6.49 -5.57 9.52
CA ALA A 162 -5.77 -6.39 10.50
C ALA A 162 -6.32 -6.22 11.94
N ILE A 163 -6.84 -5.04 12.27
CA ILE A 163 -7.50 -4.79 13.54
C ILE A 163 -8.89 -5.43 13.57
N LEU A 164 -9.70 -5.26 12.52
CA LEU A 164 -11.09 -5.74 12.50
C LEU A 164 -11.20 -7.27 12.37
N GLU A 165 -10.26 -7.89 11.67
CA GLU A 165 -10.28 -9.33 11.44
C GLU A 165 -9.96 -10.09 12.73
N LYS A 166 -10.96 -10.82 13.22
CA LYS A 166 -10.76 -11.80 14.30
C LYS A 166 -10.09 -13.06 13.72
N VAL A 167 -9.17 -13.64 14.50
CA VAL A 167 -8.70 -14.99 14.26
C VAL A 167 -9.87 -15.93 14.55
N GLN A 168 -10.60 -16.36 13.51
CA GLN A 168 -11.63 -17.39 13.66
C GLN A 168 -10.94 -18.75 13.80
N ASN A 169 -11.14 -19.36 14.97
CA ASN A 169 -10.60 -20.66 15.39
C ASN A 169 -11.64 -21.79 15.30
N GLU A 170 -12.82 -21.55 14.72
CA GLU A 170 -13.87 -22.56 14.62
C GLU A 170 -13.57 -23.49 13.44
N GLU A 171 -13.06 -24.69 13.77
CA GLU A 171 -12.80 -25.76 12.81
C GLU A 171 -14.11 -26.22 12.14
N GLY A 172 -14.08 -26.41 10.82
CA GLY A 172 -15.19 -26.99 10.05
C GLY A 172 -16.27 -26.02 9.55
N VAL A 173 -16.27 -24.75 9.94
CA VAL A 173 -17.24 -23.75 9.41
C VAL A 173 -16.65 -23.01 8.20
N PRO A 174 -17.36 -22.94 7.06
CA PRO A 174 -16.92 -22.12 5.92
C PRO A 174 -16.74 -20.67 6.34
N ARG A 175 -15.51 -20.16 6.19
CA ARG A 175 -15.17 -18.80 6.61
C ARG A 175 -15.97 -17.77 5.81
N LYS A 176 -16.66 -16.87 6.50
CA LYS A 176 -17.38 -15.73 5.87
C LYS A 176 -16.38 -14.79 5.20
N ALA A 177 -16.83 -14.06 4.18
CA ALA A 177 -16.01 -13.05 3.52
C ALA A 177 -15.60 -11.96 4.53
N SER A 178 -14.30 -11.69 4.60
CA SER A 178 -13.68 -10.69 5.48
C SER A 178 -13.65 -9.30 4.85
N GLN A 179 -13.24 -8.30 5.64
CA GLN A 179 -12.97 -6.95 5.16
C GLN A 179 -11.86 -6.95 4.11
N SER A 180 -10.80 -7.77 4.28
CA SER A 180 -9.77 -7.93 3.25
C SER A 180 -10.30 -8.57 1.96
N ASP A 181 -11.27 -9.50 2.06
CA ASP A 181 -11.94 -10.03 0.86
C ASP A 181 -12.75 -8.95 0.14
N ALA A 182 -13.38 -8.01 0.87
CA ALA A 182 -14.09 -6.88 0.27
C ALA A 182 -13.11 -5.91 -0.40
N LEU A 183 -12.01 -5.57 0.27
CA LEU A 183 -10.95 -4.73 -0.27
C LEU A 183 -10.36 -5.33 -1.56
N LEU A 184 -9.93 -6.58 -1.54
CA LEU A 184 -9.34 -7.23 -2.71
C LEU A 184 -10.34 -7.29 -3.88
N ARG A 185 -11.61 -7.64 -3.61
CA ARG A 185 -12.65 -7.64 -4.65
C ARG A 185 -12.84 -6.26 -5.28
N HIS A 186 -12.82 -5.20 -4.49
CA HIS A 186 -12.95 -3.83 -4.98
C HIS A 186 -11.76 -3.46 -5.87
N ILE A 187 -10.53 -3.71 -5.41
CA ILE A 187 -9.31 -3.42 -6.18
C ILE A 187 -9.31 -4.19 -7.50
N LEU A 188 -9.53 -5.51 -7.47
CA LEU A 188 -9.56 -6.33 -8.68
C LEU A 188 -10.66 -5.92 -9.65
N SER A 189 -11.84 -5.54 -9.16
CA SER A 189 -12.94 -5.10 -10.01
C SER A 189 -12.61 -3.83 -10.78
N ASN A 190 -11.90 -2.89 -10.15
CA ASN A 190 -11.46 -1.67 -10.83
C ASN A 190 -10.29 -1.97 -11.77
N MET A 191 -9.37 -2.86 -11.40
CA MET A 191 -8.23 -3.21 -12.25
C MET A 191 -8.63 -3.81 -13.60
N GLN A 192 -9.64 -4.69 -13.66
CA GLN A 192 -10.05 -5.45 -14.86
C GLN A 192 -10.50 -4.60 -16.06
N HIS A 193 -10.79 -3.31 -15.86
CA HIS A 193 -11.26 -2.42 -16.93
C HIS A 193 -10.58 -1.04 -16.85
N GLU A 194 -9.46 -0.93 -16.12
CA GLU A 194 -8.79 0.34 -15.93
C GLU A 194 -7.91 0.68 -17.13
N GLY A 195 -8.32 1.71 -17.89
CA GLY A 195 -7.58 2.24 -19.02
C GLY A 195 -6.58 3.34 -18.65
N LYS A 196 -6.74 4.02 -17.51
CA LYS A 196 -5.83 5.09 -17.10
C LYS A 196 -4.56 4.52 -16.51
N ILE A 197 -3.44 4.73 -17.19
CA ILE A 197 -2.10 4.26 -16.78
C ILE A 197 -1.78 4.63 -15.32
N ALA A 198 -2.08 5.86 -14.90
CA ALA A 198 -1.82 6.31 -13.54
C ALA A 198 -2.63 5.53 -12.49
N MET A 199 -3.87 5.16 -12.79
CA MET A 199 -4.69 4.34 -11.89
C MET A 199 -4.24 2.88 -11.89
N ARG A 200 -3.86 2.32 -13.04
CA ARG A 200 -3.26 0.97 -13.12
C ARG A 200 -2.07 0.85 -12.16
N ARG A 201 -1.14 1.82 -12.23
CA ARG A 201 0.02 1.90 -11.32
C ARG A 201 -0.41 1.96 -9.86
N ALA A 202 -1.37 2.82 -9.53
CA ALA A 202 -1.85 2.96 -8.15
C ALA A 202 -2.47 1.67 -7.59
N TYR A 203 -3.26 0.94 -8.40
CA TYR A 203 -3.90 -0.30 -7.95
C TYR A 203 -2.90 -1.44 -7.76
N CYS A 204 -1.94 -1.62 -8.66
CA CYS A 204 -0.96 -2.71 -8.55
C CYS A 204 0.10 -2.46 -7.46
N ARG A 205 0.42 -1.19 -7.15
CA ARG A 205 1.44 -0.76 -6.18
C ARG A 205 1.43 -1.56 -4.88
N HIS A 206 0.23 -1.81 -4.35
CA HIS A 206 0.04 -2.48 -3.06
C HIS A 206 -0.70 -3.82 -3.18
N LEU A 207 -0.90 -4.34 -4.39
CA LEU A 207 -1.59 -5.62 -4.58
C LEU A 207 -0.86 -6.76 -3.86
N HIS A 208 0.48 -6.78 -3.89
CA HIS A 208 1.28 -7.76 -3.17
C HIS A 208 1.05 -7.70 -1.65
N LEU A 209 0.90 -6.52 -1.05
CA LEU A 209 0.62 -6.36 0.38
C LEU A 209 -0.74 -6.94 0.76
N ILE A 210 -1.75 -6.75 -0.09
CA ILE A 210 -3.08 -7.33 0.12
C ILE A 210 -2.99 -8.87 0.09
N ILE A 211 -2.28 -9.43 -0.89
CA ILE A 211 -2.10 -10.88 -1.02
C ILE A 211 -1.35 -11.44 0.20
N GLN A 212 -0.28 -10.76 0.63
CA GLN A 212 0.52 -11.15 1.79
C GLN A 212 -0.31 -11.14 3.09
N HIS A 213 -1.12 -10.09 3.31
CA HIS A 213 -2.03 -10.00 4.46
C HIS A 213 -3.08 -11.12 4.46
N MET A 214 -3.60 -11.47 3.28
CA MET A 214 -4.55 -12.57 3.15
C MET A 214 -3.90 -13.95 3.33
N GLY A 215 -2.64 -14.12 2.94
CA GLY A 215 -1.96 -15.42 2.89
C GLY A 215 -2.71 -16.40 1.98
N ILE A 216 -2.85 -17.66 2.40
CA ILE A 216 -3.57 -18.70 1.65
C ILE A 216 -5.03 -18.33 1.31
N ARG A 217 -5.63 -17.38 2.06
CA ARG A 217 -7.01 -16.91 1.80
C ARG A 217 -7.16 -16.24 0.43
N CYS A 218 -6.07 -15.75 -0.17
CA CYS A 218 -6.10 -15.17 -1.51
C CYS A 218 -6.57 -16.16 -2.59
N VAL A 219 -6.46 -17.47 -2.34
CA VAL A 219 -6.92 -18.54 -3.26
C VAL A 219 -8.38 -18.38 -3.67
N ARG A 220 -9.23 -17.83 -2.79
CA ARG A 220 -10.65 -17.55 -3.10
C ARG A 220 -10.83 -16.61 -4.30
N HIS A 221 -9.82 -15.78 -4.57
CA HIS A 221 -9.81 -14.80 -5.65
C HIS A 221 -8.83 -15.16 -6.77
N LEU A 222 -8.24 -16.36 -6.76
CA LEU A 222 -7.13 -16.76 -7.63
C LEU A 222 -7.44 -16.56 -9.13
N ASN A 223 -8.63 -16.96 -9.59
CA ASN A 223 -9.02 -16.78 -10.99
C ASN A 223 -9.06 -15.29 -11.40
N ARG A 224 -9.58 -14.41 -10.53
CA ARG A 224 -9.62 -12.96 -10.81
C ARG A 224 -8.24 -12.32 -10.71
N LEU A 225 -7.42 -12.77 -9.75
CA LEU A 225 -6.02 -12.36 -9.63
C LEU A 225 -5.24 -12.69 -10.91
N LEU A 226 -5.31 -13.93 -11.37
CA LEU A 226 -4.63 -14.37 -12.59
C LEU A 226 -5.09 -13.57 -13.81
N HIS A 227 -6.39 -13.33 -13.96
CA HIS A 227 -6.91 -12.51 -15.06
C HIS A 227 -6.31 -11.10 -15.07
N VAL A 228 -6.28 -10.42 -13.92
CA VAL A 228 -5.68 -9.09 -13.79
C VAL A 228 -4.17 -9.13 -14.03
N ILE A 229 -3.49 -10.15 -13.52
CA ILE A 229 -2.05 -10.35 -13.74
C ILE A 229 -1.76 -10.44 -15.24
N TYR A 230 -2.48 -11.30 -15.98
CA TYR A 230 -2.27 -11.43 -17.42
C TYR A 230 -2.45 -10.11 -18.16
N GLU A 231 -3.55 -9.40 -17.89
CA GLU A 231 -3.83 -8.11 -18.53
C GLU A 231 -2.75 -7.06 -18.22
N TYR A 232 -2.21 -7.05 -17.00
CA TYR A 232 -1.20 -6.08 -16.60
C TYR A 232 0.20 -6.41 -17.10
N LEU A 233 0.55 -7.69 -17.27
CA LEU A 233 1.83 -8.09 -17.86
C LEU A 233 1.92 -7.74 -19.36
N GLU A 234 0.79 -7.69 -20.06
CA GLU A 234 0.74 -7.38 -21.50
C GLU A 234 0.85 -5.88 -21.82
N VAL A 235 0.40 -5.01 -20.90
CA VAL A 235 0.31 -3.57 -21.16
C VAL A 235 1.57 -2.85 -20.65
N CYS A 236 2.33 -2.26 -21.57
CA CYS A 236 3.41 -1.32 -21.27
C CYS A 236 2.85 -0.04 -20.62
N ASP A 237 3.33 0.31 -19.43
CA ASP A 237 2.92 1.52 -18.72
C ASP A 237 3.90 2.70 -18.89
N GLY A 238 4.92 2.58 -19.74
CA GLY A 238 5.92 3.61 -20.03
C GLY A 238 7.35 3.17 -19.64
N PRO A 239 8.36 4.04 -19.79
CA PRO A 239 9.78 3.65 -19.70
C PRO A 239 10.21 3.12 -18.32
N VAL A 240 9.45 3.42 -17.26
CA VAL A 240 9.75 2.95 -15.89
C VAL A 240 9.15 1.56 -15.62
N GLU A 241 8.12 1.18 -16.38
CA GLU A 241 7.39 -0.09 -16.26
C GLU A 241 6.95 -0.42 -14.82
N SER A 242 6.48 0.59 -14.09
CA SER A 242 6.13 0.45 -12.68
C SER A 242 5.02 -0.57 -12.48
N ALA A 243 4.01 -0.57 -13.34
CA ALA A 243 2.87 -1.47 -13.19
C ALA A 243 3.26 -2.93 -13.41
N ARG A 244 4.08 -3.22 -14.43
CA ARG A 244 4.56 -4.59 -14.70
C ARG A 244 5.45 -5.11 -13.58
N LYS A 245 6.34 -4.27 -13.03
CA LYS A 245 7.16 -4.62 -11.86
C LYS A 245 6.32 -4.92 -10.63
N ASP A 246 5.34 -4.08 -10.32
CA ASP A 246 4.46 -4.25 -9.16
C ASP A 246 3.57 -5.50 -9.31
N VAL A 247 3.10 -5.81 -10.52
CA VAL A 247 2.31 -7.02 -10.81
C VAL A 247 3.16 -8.28 -10.79
N LEU A 248 4.42 -8.26 -11.25
CA LEU A 248 5.35 -9.37 -11.06
C LEU A 248 5.61 -9.63 -9.58
N THR A 249 5.78 -8.57 -8.78
CA THR A 249 5.89 -8.67 -7.31
C THR A 249 4.64 -9.33 -6.72
N ALA A 250 3.45 -8.90 -7.13
CA ALA A 250 2.19 -9.51 -6.70
C ALA A 250 2.06 -10.98 -7.15
N THR A 251 2.53 -11.31 -8.36
CA THR A 251 2.53 -12.67 -8.91
C THR A 251 3.43 -13.59 -8.08
N LYS A 252 4.63 -13.14 -7.74
CA LYS A 252 5.55 -13.83 -6.84
C LYS A 252 4.89 -14.12 -5.49
N THR A 253 4.32 -13.10 -4.86
CA THR A 253 3.61 -13.23 -3.57
C THR A 253 2.41 -14.17 -3.66
N MET A 254 1.66 -14.13 -4.76
CA MET A 254 0.54 -15.04 -5.02
C MET A 254 1.02 -16.49 -5.14
N ILE A 255 2.08 -16.76 -5.91
CA ILE A 255 2.64 -18.12 -6.05
C ILE A 255 3.03 -18.68 -4.69
N ILE A 256 3.72 -17.88 -3.86
CA ILE A 256 4.17 -18.29 -2.52
C ILE A 256 2.97 -18.65 -1.62
N HIS A 257 1.93 -17.82 -1.59
CA HIS A 257 0.80 -18.03 -0.68
C HIS A 257 -0.27 -18.99 -1.22
N ALA A 258 -0.40 -19.12 -2.53
CA ALA A 258 -1.37 -19.99 -3.21
C ALA A 258 -0.74 -21.26 -3.79
N TRP A 259 0.50 -21.60 -3.39
CA TRP A 259 1.31 -22.70 -3.93
C TRP A 259 0.55 -24.02 -4.13
N PRO A 260 -0.37 -24.47 -3.24
CA PRO A 260 -1.07 -25.76 -3.43
C PRO A 260 -2.00 -25.78 -4.65
N ARG A 261 -2.41 -24.60 -5.13
CA ARG A 261 -3.32 -24.44 -6.27
C ARG A 261 -2.59 -24.04 -7.55
N MET A 262 -1.33 -23.61 -7.45
CA MET A 262 -0.55 -23.14 -8.59
C MET A 262 -0.32 -24.19 -9.68
N PRO A 263 -0.16 -25.51 -9.40
CA PRO A 263 0.02 -26.51 -10.46
C PRO A 263 -1.08 -26.50 -11.53
N HIS A 264 -2.34 -26.26 -11.13
CA HIS A 264 -3.46 -26.19 -12.07
C HIS A 264 -3.39 -24.97 -13.01
N HIS A 265 -2.71 -23.91 -12.60
CA HIS A 265 -2.57 -22.66 -13.35
C HIS A 265 -1.16 -22.45 -13.90
N ALA A 266 -0.29 -23.46 -13.79
CA ALA A 266 1.13 -23.31 -14.09
C ALA A 266 1.39 -23.05 -15.57
N GLN A 267 0.80 -23.85 -16.45
CA GLN A 267 1.04 -23.73 -17.90
C GLN A 267 0.62 -22.35 -18.47
N PRO A 268 -0.61 -21.83 -18.22
CA PRO A 268 -0.98 -20.51 -18.71
C PRO A 268 -0.13 -19.38 -18.12
N LEU A 269 0.23 -19.47 -16.83
CA LEU A 269 1.08 -18.46 -16.20
C LEU A 269 2.51 -18.49 -16.72
N ALA A 270 3.10 -19.67 -16.91
CA ALA A 270 4.43 -19.83 -17.48
C ALA A 270 4.50 -19.25 -18.89
N LYS A 271 3.49 -19.54 -19.73
CA LYS A 271 3.39 -18.96 -21.07
C LYS A 271 3.33 -17.43 -21.05
N ALA A 272 2.54 -16.83 -20.16
CA ALA A 272 2.46 -15.38 -20.03
C ALA A 272 3.80 -14.76 -19.59
N LEU A 273 4.50 -15.38 -18.63
CA LEU A 273 5.80 -14.92 -18.16
C LEU A 273 6.89 -15.06 -19.24
N LEU A 274 6.92 -16.17 -19.99
CA LEU A 274 7.85 -16.37 -21.10
C LEU A 274 7.61 -15.38 -22.24
N LYS A 275 6.33 -15.15 -22.59
CA LYS A 275 5.94 -14.11 -23.55
C LYS A 275 6.49 -12.75 -23.13
N LEU A 276 6.35 -12.38 -21.85
CA LEU A 276 6.91 -11.12 -21.35
C LEU A 276 8.44 -11.06 -21.49
N VAL A 277 9.16 -12.14 -21.20
CA VAL A 277 10.62 -12.19 -21.40
C VAL A 277 10.99 -11.98 -22.88
N ILE A 278 10.25 -12.59 -23.80
CA ILE A 278 10.43 -12.40 -25.24
C ILE A 278 10.16 -10.94 -25.61
N ASP A 279 9.00 -10.39 -25.22
CA ASP A 279 8.59 -9.03 -25.53
C ASP A 279 9.64 -8.02 -25.03
N MET A 280 10.18 -8.20 -23.82
CA MET A 280 11.23 -7.33 -23.29
C MET A 280 12.57 -7.46 -24.00
N SER A 281 12.85 -8.60 -24.61
CA SER A 281 14.10 -8.82 -25.36
C SER A 281 14.05 -8.14 -26.73
N MET A 282 12.86 -8.06 -27.33
CA MET A 282 12.64 -7.47 -28.65
C MET A 282 12.33 -5.96 -28.58
N ASP A 283 12.05 -5.40 -27.40
CA ASP A 283 11.72 -3.97 -27.23
C ASP A 283 12.97 -3.09 -27.19
N GLU A 284 13.45 -2.64 -28.36
CA GLU A 284 14.70 -1.87 -28.48
C GLU A 284 14.59 -0.36 -28.20
N SER A 285 13.40 0.21 -28.00
CA SER A 285 13.22 1.68 -28.03
C SER A 285 12.40 2.31 -26.92
N ARG A 286 11.52 1.57 -26.23
CA ARG A 286 10.55 2.18 -25.30
C ARG A 286 11.02 2.18 -23.85
N THR A 287 11.80 1.16 -23.48
CA THR A 287 12.15 0.89 -22.09
C THR A 287 13.67 0.76 -21.94
N PRO A 288 14.31 1.45 -20.97
CA PRO A 288 15.74 1.38 -20.74
C PRO A 288 16.20 -0.06 -20.47
N GLU A 289 17.38 -0.44 -20.98
CA GLU A 289 17.92 -1.79 -20.86
C GLU A 289 17.98 -2.32 -19.42
N THR A 290 18.30 -1.45 -18.46
CA THR A 290 18.28 -1.79 -17.02
C THR A 290 16.89 -2.24 -16.56
N VAL A 291 15.85 -1.51 -16.94
CA VAL A 291 14.46 -1.80 -16.61
C VAL A 291 13.99 -3.10 -17.29
N ARG A 292 14.36 -3.31 -18.56
CA ARG A 292 14.06 -4.57 -19.27
C ARG A 292 14.70 -5.76 -18.56
N GLY A 293 15.97 -5.63 -18.16
CA GLY A 293 16.70 -6.64 -17.40
C GLY A 293 16.04 -6.99 -16.06
N GLU A 294 15.64 -5.98 -15.28
CA GLU A 294 14.93 -6.17 -14.00
C GLU A 294 13.61 -6.94 -14.16
N ILE A 295 12.84 -6.65 -15.22
CA ILE A 295 11.59 -7.35 -15.53
C ILE A 295 11.87 -8.80 -15.91
N CYS A 296 12.85 -9.06 -16.78
CA CYS A 296 13.23 -10.42 -17.18
C CYS A 296 13.69 -11.26 -15.98
N VAL A 297 14.47 -10.67 -15.07
CA VAL A 297 14.89 -11.33 -13.83
C VAL A 297 13.66 -11.66 -12.96
N SER A 298 12.79 -10.68 -12.72
CA SER A 298 11.59 -10.85 -11.90
C SER A 298 10.62 -11.89 -12.46
N ALA A 299 10.46 -11.95 -13.79
CA ALA A 299 9.66 -12.96 -14.47
C ALA A 299 10.29 -14.36 -14.37
N THR A 300 11.62 -14.45 -14.47
CA THR A 300 12.37 -15.70 -14.28
C THR A 300 12.22 -16.21 -12.85
N GLU A 301 12.31 -15.34 -11.84
CA GLU A 301 12.06 -15.73 -10.44
C GLU A 301 10.64 -16.29 -10.24
N CYS A 302 9.63 -15.70 -10.90
CA CYS A 302 8.26 -16.23 -10.85
C CYS A 302 8.18 -17.62 -11.50
N LEU A 303 8.86 -17.84 -12.62
CA LEU A 303 8.92 -19.15 -13.31
C LEU A 303 9.59 -20.22 -12.45
N VAL A 304 10.70 -19.87 -11.79
CA VAL A 304 11.40 -20.74 -10.84
C VAL A 304 10.46 -21.18 -9.71
N LEU A 305 9.80 -20.22 -9.04
CA LEU A 305 8.86 -20.52 -7.97
C LEU A 305 7.67 -21.37 -8.45
N LEU A 306 7.18 -21.10 -9.66
CA LEU A 306 6.10 -21.85 -10.27
C LEU A 306 6.50 -23.30 -10.56
N ASN A 307 7.72 -23.51 -11.06
CA ASN A 307 8.28 -24.84 -11.32
C ASN A 307 8.45 -25.63 -10.01
N ARG A 308 8.93 -24.99 -8.94
CA ARG A 308 8.99 -25.58 -7.59
C ARG A 308 7.62 -26.05 -7.10
N CYS A 309 6.55 -25.27 -7.35
CA CYS A 309 5.18 -25.68 -7.01
C CYS A 309 4.73 -26.93 -7.78
N CYS A 310 5.28 -27.17 -8.97
CA CYS A 310 4.96 -28.29 -9.85
C CYS A 310 5.90 -29.49 -9.68
N GLY A 311 6.80 -29.49 -8.69
CA GLY A 311 7.77 -30.56 -8.48
C GLY A 311 8.78 -30.71 -9.62
N GLY A 312 9.12 -29.63 -10.34
CA GLY A 312 10.10 -29.64 -11.43
C GLY A 312 9.52 -29.95 -12.82
N GLY A 313 8.25 -30.36 -12.92
CA GLY A 313 7.66 -30.80 -14.19
C GLY A 313 7.53 -29.73 -15.28
N LEU A 314 7.65 -28.44 -14.94
CA LEU A 314 7.59 -27.35 -15.92
C LEU A 314 8.93 -27.18 -16.65
N ALA A 315 10.04 -27.59 -16.04
CA ALA A 315 11.37 -27.38 -16.57
C ALA A 315 11.60 -28.15 -17.90
N ASP A 316 11.06 -29.36 -18.01
CA ASP A 316 11.17 -30.17 -19.23
C ASP A 316 10.38 -29.58 -20.41
N ASP A 317 9.16 -29.09 -20.14
CA ASP A 317 8.34 -28.40 -21.15
C ASP A 317 9.05 -27.13 -21.67
N MET A 318 9.74 -26.41 -20.78
CA MET A 318 10.47 -25.18 -21.12
C MET A 318 11.76 -25.44 -21.90
N ARG A 319 12.39 -26.60 -21.74
CA ARG A 319 13.64 -26.97 -22.42
C ARG A 319 13.49 -26.94 -23.94
N GLY A 320 12.43 -27.57 -24.46
CA GLY A 320 12.14 -27.57 -25.90
C GLY A 320 11.92 -26.17 -26.45
N ILE A 321 11.19 -25.33 -25.72
CA ILE A 321 10.90 -23.93 -26.12
C ILE A 321 12.18 -23.09 -26.24
N GLY A 322 13.12 -23.25 -25.30
CA GLY A 322 14.38 -22.50 -25.29
C GLY A 322 15.29 -22.84 -26.47
N GLU A 323 15.31 -24.10 -26.89
CA GLU A 323 16.07 -24.58 -28.04
C GLU A 323 15.46 -24.11 -29.37
N GLU A 324 14.13 -24.15 -29.49
CA GLU A 324 13.41 -23.77 -30.71
C GLU A 324 13.44 -22.27 -31.01
N LEU A 325 13.25 -21.42 -29.99
CA LEU A 325 13.11 -19.97 -30.20
C LEU A 325 14.42 -19.25 -30.50
N GLY A 326 15.56 -19.82 -30.11
CA GLY A 326 16.87 -19.23 -30.39
C GLY A 326 17.21 -17.94 -29.64
N ILE A 327 16.29 -17.35 -28.88
CA ILE A 327 16.45 -16.06 -28.17
C ILE A 327 17.30 -16.22 -26.90
N ASP A 328 18.38 -15.46 -26.79
CA ASP A 328 19.36 -15.58 -25.69
C ASP A 328 18.76 -15.31 -24.30
N ALA A 329 17.86 -14.34 -24.19
CA ALA A 329 17.17 -14.05 -22.93
C ALA A 329 16.28 -15.22 -22.48
N VAL A 330 15.59 -15.88 -23.42
CA VAL A 330 14.76 -17.06 -23.13
C VAL A 330 15.67 -18.23 -22.75
N LYS A 331 16.75 -18.48 -23.48
CA LYS A 331 17.74 -19.51 -23.13
C LYS A 331 18.31 -19.32 -21.73
N LYS A 332 18.66 -18.08 -21.36
CA LYS A 332 19.13 -17.74 -20.01
C LYS A 332 18.06 -18.03 -18.96
N CYS A 333 16.82 -17.60 -19.20
CA CYS A 333 15.68 -17.84 -18.31
C CYS A 333 15.42 -19.35 -18.10
N VAL A 334 15.34 -20.12 -19.19
CA VAL A 334 15.15 -21.58 -19.15
C VAL A 334 16.28 -22.27 -18.39
N ARG A 335 17.53 -21.86 -18.64
CA ARG A 335 18.69 -22.39 -17.91
C ARG A 335 18.58 -22.16 -16.41
N THR A 336 18.21 -20.96 -15.98
CA THR A 336 18.03 -20.66 -14.54
C THR A 336 16.94 -21.52 -13.90
N VAL A 337 15.85 -21.82 -14.62
CA VAL A 337 14.79 -22.73 -14.13
C VAL A 337 15.29 -24.18 -14.03
N LEU A 338 16.10 -24.63 -14.98
CA LEU A 338 16.71 -25.97 -14.96
C LEU A 338 17.73 -26.13 -13.83
N GLU A 339 18.64 -25.17 -13.67
CA GLU A 339 19.66 -25.15 -12.61
C GLU A 339 19.03 -25.22 -11.20
N ASP A 340 17.92 -24.53 -10.99
CA ASP A 340 17.15 -24.58 -9.74
C ASP A 340 16.49 -25.94 -9.50
N THR A 341 16.08 -26.63 -10.56
CA THR A 341 15.49 -27.97 -10.45
C THR A 341 16.54 -29.02 -10.08
N GLU A 342 17.77 -28.84 -10.56
CA GLU A 342 18.92 -29.70 -10.27
C GLU A 342 19.52 -29.44 -8.88
N ASN A 343 19.36 -28.22 -8.34
CA ASN A 343 19.82 -27.81 -7.00
C ASN A 343 18.69 -27.08 -6.22
N PRO A 344 17.69 -27.82 -5.69
CA PRO A 344 16.42 -27.27 -5.17
C PRO A 344 16.54 -26.31 -3.96
#